data_AF-A0A9P7ZGG7-F1
#
_entry.id   AF-A0A9P7ZGG7-F1
#
_cell.length_a   1.000
_cell.length_b   1.000
_cell.length_c   1.000
_cell.angle_alpha   90.00
_cell.angle_beta   90.00
_cell.angle_gamma   90.00
#
_symmetry.space_group_name_H-M   'P 1'
#
loop_
_entity.id
_entity.type
_entity.pdbx_description
1 polymer ?
#
loop_
_entity_poly.entity_id
_entity_poly.type
_entity_poly.pdbx_seq_one_letter_code
_entity_poly.pdbx_strand_id
1 'polypeptide(L)'
;MFRPTQSLLTGSGKYRHVRLTTKDVGRGFYKGNRTGSMGRHTKYGTYQIDWNKVRTYVVPDLSGCQLTPYVSAQITKPESSYKGIPNGPRDPYLYIENWKDKNQVD
;
A
#
# COMPACT_ATOMS: atom_id res chain seq x y z
N MET A 1 15.80 22.47 17.54
CA MET A 1 16.74 22.00 16.50
C MET A 1 17.52 20.84 17.09
N PHE A 2 17.48 19.67 16.45
CA PHE A 2 18.20 18.50 16.95
C PHE A 2 19.71 18.80 16.86
N ARG A 3 20.45 18.62 17.97
CA ARG A 3 21.90 18.81 17.99
C ARG A 3 22.52 17.51 18.49
N PRO A 4 23.42 16.87 17.71
CA PRO A 4 24.12 15.68 18.16
C PRO A 4 25.04 16.01 19.34
N THR A 5 25.37 14.99 20.13
CA THR A 5 26.28 15.11 21.28
C THR A 5 27.69 15.46 20.83
N GLN A 6 28.45 16.14 21.71
CA GLN A 6 29.80 16.61 21.43
C GLN A 6 30.74 15.51 20.93
N SER A 7 30.64 14.29 21.48
CA SER A 7 31.46 13.13 21.09
C SER A 7 31.28 12.69 19.62
N LEU A 8 30.09 12.91 19.05
CA LEU A 8 29.80 12.63 17.65
C LEU A 8 30.26 13.74 16.70
N LEU A 9 30.50 14.96 17.24
CA LEU A 9 30.92 16.14 16.49
C LEU A 9 32.45 16.31 16.44
N THR A 10 33.14 16.24 17.59
CA THR A 10 34.56 16.64 17.70
C THR A 10 35.55 15.48 17.65
N GLY A 11 35.23 14.31 18.23
CA GLY A 11 36.22 13.24 18.45
C GLY A 11 36.36 12.22 17.31
N SER A 12 35.31 12.00 16.52
CA SER A 12 35.29 10.96 15.49
C SER A 12 34.77 11.40 14.12
N GLY A 13 34.21 12.61 14.01
CA GLY A 13 33.62 13.14 12.77
C GLY A 13 32.47 12.32 12.18
N LYS A 14 32.05 11.24 12.86
CA LYS A 14 31.12 10.22 12.34
C LYS A 14 29.79 10.81 11.89
N TYR A 15 29.28 11.84 12.58
CA TYR A 15 28.02 12.48 12.24
C TYR A 15 28.03 13.16 10.86
N ARG A 16 29.21 13.60 10.37
CA ARG A 16 29.35 14.19 9.03
C ARG A 16 29.21 13.16 7.90
N HIS A 17 29.37 11.88 8.21
CA HIS A 17 29.29 10.77 7.25
C HIS A 17 27.91 10.10 7.27
N VAL A 18 27.02 10.49 8.19
CA VAL A 18 25.64 10.00 8.23
C VAL A 18 24.81 10.70 7.16
N ARG A 19 23.86 9.96 6.56
CA ARG A 19 22.97 10.51 5.55
C ARG A 19 22.09 11.62 6.11
N LEU A 20 22.13 12.79 5.46
CA LEU A 20 21.31 13.95 5.81
C LEU A 20 19.80 13.66 5.77
N THR A 21 19.12 14.15 6.79
CA THR A 21 17.68 14.19 6.97
C THR A 21 17.18 15.63 6.97
N THR A 22 15.86 15.81 6.89
CA THR A 22 15.22 17.13 6.87
C THR A 22 15.38 17.91 8.18
N LYS A 23 15.88 17.28 9.26
CA LYS A 23 16.02 17.90 10.58
C LYS A 23 17.48 18.23 10.93
N ASP A 24 18.43 17.83 10.09
CA ASP A 24 19.86 18.09 10.30
C ASP A 24 20.29 19.47 9.75
N VAL A 25 19.57 19.98 8.74
CA VAL A 25 19.94 21.18 7.98
C VAL A 25 18.82 22.22 8.02
N GLY A 26 19.19 23.49 7.87
CA GLY A 26 18.26 24.62 7.86
C GLY A 26 17.56 24.85 6.51
N ARG A 27 17.36 26.14 6.18
CA ARG A 27 16.64 26.56 4.97
C ARG A 27 17.30 26.03 3.70
N GLY A 28 16.50 25.67 2.70
CA GLY A 28 16.97 25.25 1.37
C GLY A 28 17.11 23.75 1.16
N PHE A 29 17.12 22.93 2.22
CA PHE A 29 17.13 21.48 2.09
C PHE A 29 15.71 20.90 2.20
N TYR A 30 15.18 20.41 1.08
CA TYR A 30 13.89 19.71 1.03
C TYR A 30 14.08 18.25 0.65
N LYS A 31 13.44 17.34 1.37
CA LYS A 31 13.43 15.90 1.08
C LYS A 31 12.04 15.34 1.38
N GLY A 32 11.41 14.78 0.35
CA GLY A 32 10.05 14.25 0.44
C GLY A 32 9.95 12.88 1.11
N ASN A 33 8.73 12.51 1.53
CA ASN A 33 8.41 11.23 2.20
C ASN A 33 7.62 10.26 1.30
N ARG A 34 7.81 10.35 -0.03
CA ARG A 34 7.13 9.49 -1.02
C ARG A 34 5.60 9.54 -0.95
N THR A 35 5.02 10.67 -0.58
CA THR A 35 3.57 10.86 -0.59
C THR A 35 2.99 10.86 -2.02
N GLY A 36 3.80 11.00 -3.06
CA GLY A 36 3.38 11.10 -4.45
C GLY A 36 3.04 12.54 -4.85
N SER A 37 3.00 12.81 -6.16
CA SER A 37 2.60 14.13 -6.67
C SER A 37 1.09 14.17 -6.90
N MET A 38 0.38 15.02 -6.15
CA MET A 38 -1.07 15.18 -6.26
C MET A 38 -1.46 16.33 -7.22
N GLY A 39 -0.51 16.82 -8.02
CA GLY A 39 -0.69 18.04 -8.80
C GLY A 39 0.63 18.60 -9.32
N ARG A 40 0.72 19.93 -9.38
CA ARG A 40 1.90 20.66 -9.87
C ARG A 40 2.12 21.98 -9.14
N HIS A 41 3.39 22.38 -9.03
CA HIS A 41 3.74 23.75 -8.63
C HIS A 41 3.40 24.76 -9.73
N THR A 42 3.04 25.98 -9.34
CA THR A 42 2.81 27.10 -10.25
C THR A 42 4.05 28.00 -10.32
N LYS A 43 4.09 28.90 -11.31
CA LYS A 43 5.18 29.89 -11.48
C LYS A 43 5.38 30.76 -10.23
N TYR A 44 4.34 30.98 -9.43
CA TYR A 44 4.34 31.88 -8.29
C TYR A 44 4.54 31.15 -6.94
N GLY A 45 4.94 29.87 -6.96
CA GLY A 45 5.22 29.10 -5.75
C GLY A 45 3.99 28.50 -5.07
N THR A 46 2.79 28.64 -5.64
CA THR A 46 1.60 27.92 -5.17
C THR A 46 1.57 26.49 -5.71
N TYR A 47 0.61 25.68 -5.25
CA TYR A 47 0.41 24.30 -5.71
C TYR A 47 -1.02 24.11 -6.19
N GLN A 48 -1.19 23.61 -7.42
CA GLN A 48 -2.49 23.27 -8.00
C GLN A 48 -2.71 21.76 -7.94
N ILE A 49 -3.81 21.32 -7.33
CA ILE A 49 -4.19 19.91 -7.19
C ILE A 49 -4.79 19.40 -8.50
N ASP A 50 -4.37 18.20 -8.91
CA ASP A 50 -4.95 17.41 -10.00
C ASP A 50 -5.74 16.25 -9.39
N TRP A 51 -7.07 16.38 -9.38
CA TRP A 51 -7.96 15.42 -8.72
C TRP A 51 -7.88 14.01 -9.32
N ASN A 52 -7.44 13.85 -10.57
CA ASN A 52 -7.24 12.53 -11.18
C ASN A 52 -6.07 11.75 -10.55
N LYS A 53 -5.15 12.44 -9.86
CA LYS A 53 -4.01 11.83 -9.16
C LYS A 53 -4.28 11.62 -7.67
N VAL A 54 -5.38 12.17 -7.15
CA VAL A 54 -5.75 12.02 -5.74
C VAL A 54 -6.29 10.61 -5.53
N ARG A 55 -5.64 9.86 -4.64
CA ARG A 55 -6.05 8.49 -4.29
C ARG A 55 -7.30 8.52 -3.42
N THR A 56 -8.30 7.73 -3.79
CA THR A 56 -9.50 7.47 -3.00
C THR A 56 -9.52 6.03 -2.52
N TYR A 57 -10.10 5.79 -1.35
CA TYR A 57 -10.36 4.44 -0.83
C TYR A 57 -11.86 4.19 -0.94
N VAL A 58 -12.27 3.37 -1.91
CA VAL A 58 -13.68 3.05 -2.14
C VAL A 58 -14.12 2.01 -1.12
N VAL A 59 -15.02 2.42 -0.22
CA VAL A 59 -15.62 1.54 0.78
C VAL A 59 -16.97 1.07 0.24
N PRO A 60 -17.23 -0.24 0.13
CA PRO A 60 -18.54 -0.75 -0.27
C PRO A 60 -19.58 -0.48 0.82
N ASP A 61 -20.86 -0.55 0.50
CA ASP A 61 -21.90 -0.58 1.54
C ASP A 61 -21.76 -1.86 2.35
N LEU A 62 -21.67 -1.70 3.67
CA LEU A 62 -21.52 -2.80 4.63
C LEU A 62 -22.84 -3.14 5.34
N SER A 63 -23.92 -2.43 5.02
CA SER A 63 -25.24 -2.76 5.55
C SER A 63 -25.61 -4.20 5.21
N GLY A 64 -25.93 -5.01 6.22
CA GLY A 64 -26.24 -6.44 6.04
C GLY A 64 -25.03 -7.37 5.87
N CYS A 65 -23.78 -6.88 5.88
CA CYS A 65 -22.61 -7.74 5.83
C CYS A 65 -22.42 -8.51 7.15
N GLN A 66 -22.53 -9.84 7.09
CA GLN A 66 -22.38 -10.72 8.26
C GLN A 66 -20.96 -11.28 8.43
N LEU A 67 -20.07 -11.04 7.45
CA LEU A 67 -18.71 -11.55 7.48
C LEU A 67 -17.88 -10.80 8.52
N THR A 68 -17.16 -11.57 9.35
CA THR A 68 -16.24 -11.04 10.36
C THR A 68 -14.81 -11.47 10.02
N PRO A 69 -13.77 -10.82 10.57
CA PRO A 69 -12.38 -11.21 10.32
C PRO A 69 -11.99 -12.57 10.93
N TYR A 70 -12.90 -13.23 11.66
CA TYR A 70 -12.66 -14.50 12.33
C TYR A 70 -13.68 -15.56 11.91
N VAL A 71 -13.28 -16.82 12.08
CA VAL A 71 -14.13 -18.00 11.89
C VAL A 71 -14.17 -18.77 13.20
N SER A 72 -15.29 -19.45 13.49
CA SER A 72 -15.41 -20.30 14.68
C SER A 72 -14.33 -21.39 14.68
N ALA A 73 -13.69 -21.61 15.83
CA ALA A 73 -12.67 -22.65 16.00
C ALA A 73 -13.21 -24.08 15.79
N GLN A 74 -14.53 -24.26 15.83
CA GLN A 74 -15.18 -25.54 15.56
C GLN A 74 -15.16 -25.90 14.07
N ILE A 75 -14.99 -24.92 13.18
CA ILE A 75 -14.97 -25.13 11.73
C ILE A 75 -13.56 -25.58 11.34
N THR A 76 -13.44 -26.82 10.88
CA THR A 76 -12.18 -27.34 10.36
C THR A 76 -11.90 -26.78 8.97
N LYS A 77 -10.61 -26.61 8.65
CA LYS A 77 -10.19 -26.17 7.33
C LYS A 77 -10.55 -27.24 6.29
N PRO A 78 -11.29 -26.92 5.22
CA PRO A 78 -11.59 -27.88 4.17
C PRO A 78 -10.34 -28.20 3.33
N GLU A 79 -10.25 -29.44 2.86
CA GLU A 79 -9.27 -29.86 1.86
C GLU A 79 -9.59 -29.28 0.48
N SER A 80 -8.57 -29.10 -0.36
CA SER A 80 -8.77 -28.55 -1.70
C SER A 80 -9.47 -29.58 -2.62
N SER A 81 -10.48 -29.12 -3.36
CA SER A 81 -11.24 -29.96 -4.31
C SER A 81 -10.53 -30.16 -5.66
N TYR A 82 -9.40 -29.50 -5.90
CA TYR A 82 -8.70 -29.46 -7.19
C TYR A 82 -7.77 -30.65 -7.47
N LYS A 83 -7.96 -31.79 -6.79
CA LYS A 83 -7.11 -32.97 -6.96
C LYS A 83 -7.25 -33.53 -8.38
N GLY A 84 -6.13 -33.70 -9.08
CA GLY A 84 -6.11 -34.22 -10.45
C GLY A 84 -6.32 -33.18 -11.55
N ILE A 85 -6.50 -31.90 -11.19
CA ILE A 85 -6.65 -30.81 -12.16
C ILE A 85 -5.27 -30.20 -12.42
N PRO A 86 -4.74 -30.24 -13.66
CA PRO A 86 -3.37 -29.83 -13.97
C PRO A 86 -3.00 -28.42 -13.49
N ASN A 87 -3.92 -27.46 -13.63
CA ASN A 87 -3.72 -26.06 -13.22
C ASN A 87 -4.49 -25.67 -11.94
N GLY A 88 -5.08 -26.67 -11.27
CA GLY A 88 -5.89 -26.51 -10.07
C GLY A 88 -6.92 -25.36 -10.15
N PRO A 89 -6.90 -24.38 -9.21
CA PRO A 89 -7.87 -23.29 -9.16
C PRO A 89 -7.74 -22.26 -10.29
N ARG A 90 -6.65 -22.32 -11.08
CA ARG A 90 -6.43 -21.42 -12.22
C ARG A 90 -6.80 -22.06 -13.55
N ASP A 91 -7.35 -23.27 -13.54
CA ASP A 91 -7.68 -23.96 -14.77
C ASP A 91 -8.83 -23.27 -15.53
N PRO A 92 -8.62 -22.89 -16.80
CA PRO A 92 -9.60 -22.14 -17.56
C PRO A 92 -10.83 -22.98 -17.94
N TYR A 93 -10.66 -24.28 -18.17
CA TYR A 93 -11.78 -25.16 -18.51
C TYR A 93 -12.70 -25.34 -17.31
N LEU A 94 -12.11 -25.57 -16.14
CA LEU A 94 -12.85 -25.64 -14.88
C LEU A 94 -13.65 -24.35 -14.60
N TYR A 95 -13.08 -23.19 -14.90
CA TYR A 95 -13.80 -21.92 -14.75
C TYR A 95 -15.01 -21.84 -15.68
N ILE A 96 -14.83 -22.18 -16.96
CA ILE A 96 -15.90 -22.15 -17.96
C ILE A 96 -17.01 -23.15 -17.61
N GLU A 97 -16.67 -24.35 -17.17
CA GLU A 97 -17.65 -25.35 -16.71
C GLU A 97 -18.45 -24.84 -15.52
N ASN A 98 -17.78 -24.31 -14.49
CA ASN A 98 -18.46 -23.72 -13.34
C ASN A 98 -19.36 -22.53 -13.71
N TRP A 99 -18.96 -21.73 -14.70
CA TRP A 99 -19.79 -20.62 -15.19
C TRP A 99 -21.01 -21.16 -15.95
N LYS A 100 -20.86 -22.15 -16.83
CA LYS A 100 -21.98 -22.81 -17.51
C LYS A 100 -22.93 -23.49 -16.52
N ASP A 101 -22.44 -23.99 -15.40
CA ASP A 101 -23.31 -24.64 -14.41
C ASP A 101 -24.09 -23.63 -13.57
N LYS A 102 -23.51 -22.46 -13.28
CA LYS A 102 -24.08 -21.48 -12.33
C LYS A 102 -24.80 -20.31 -13.00
N ASN A 103 -24.23 -19.75 -14.07
CA ASN A 103 -24.58 -18.44 -14.61
C ASN A 103 -24.63 -18.49 -16.16
N GLN A 104 -25.55 -19.27 -16.73
CA GLN A 104 -25.64 -19.54 -18.19
C GLN A 104 -25.98 -18.34 -19.09
N VAL A 105 -26.23 -17.15 -18.53
CA VAL A 105 -26.95 -16.08 -19.22
C VAL A 105 -26.25 -14.71 -19.12
N ASP A 106 -25.23 -14.57 -18.27
CA ASP A 106 -24.50 -13.31 -18.03
C ASP A 106 -23.28 -13.12 -18.93
#